data_AF-A0A537GLY8-F1
#
_entry.id   AF-A0A537GLY8-F1
#
_cell.length_a   1.000
_cell.length_b   1.000
_cell.length_c   1.000
_cell.angle_alpha   90.00
_cell.angle_beta   90.00
_cell.angle_gamma   90.00
#
_symmetry.space_group_name_H-M   'P 1'
#
loop_
_entity.id
_entity.type
_entity.pdbx_description
1 polymer ?
#
loop_
_entity_poly.entity_id
_entity_poly.type
_entity_poly.pdbx_seq_one_letter_code
_entity_poly.pdbx_strand_id
1 'polypeptide(L)'
;MPTRITTTTGATNTTTIIVTSINGYTGNVSLTVTAPFGFITVTGGENPLTITSGGAASSTLAITTSTNTAKGNYSMIITGSDGSRSHSTTISLQVVDPIPAIIESLVLNGYHFNNSTSLTLYLQNTGNGTITLQSYVIRDSSGNAWSLSSWIGPSIEVNAVGSANIMIGSSCPGCIYNGIAGLFLQYPQGQTYTVTVTTSRDNQFTFTVTD
;
A
#
# COMPACT_ATOMS: atom_id res chain seq x y z
N MET A 1 -15.91 17.84 17.75
CA MET A 1 -15.56 16.43 18.04
C MET A 1 -15.02 15.79 16.78
N PRO A 2 -14.09 14.82 16.87
CA PRO A 2 -13.57 14.15 15.68
C PRO A 2 -14.68 13.39 14.97
N THR A 3 -14.82 13.65 13.67
CA THR A 3 -15.79 12.98 12.81
C THR A 3 -15.23 11.71 12.19
N ARG A 4 -13.89 11.58 12.15
CA ARG A 4 -13.19 10.41 11.59
C ARG A 4 -11.97 10.01 12.42
N ILE A 5 -11.77 8.71 12.58
CA ILE A 5 -10.60 8.08 13.19
C ILE A 5 -10.10 7.00 12.24
N THR A 6 -8.78 6.92 12.04
CA THR A 6 -8.15 5.82 11.30
C THR A 6 -7.34 4.96 12.27
N THR A 7 -7.49 3.64 12.18
CA THR A 7 -6.75 2.67 12.98
C THR A 7 -6.36 1.47 12.12
N THR A 8 -5.32 0.76 12.50
CA THR A 8 -4.96 -0.53 11.88
C THR A 8 -5.68 -1.67 12.58
N THR A 9 -5.83 -2.82 11.93
CA THR A 9 -6.32 -4.04 12.60
C THR A 9 -5.45 -4.40 13.81
N GLY A 10 -6.07 -4.87 14.89
CA GLY A 10 -5.36 -5.24 16.12
C GLY A 10 -4.85 -4.07 16.97
N ALA A 11 -5.06 -2.81 16.54
CA ALA A 11 -4.54 -1.64 17.24
C ALA A 11 -5.60 -0.90 18.06
N THR A 12 -5.11 -0.08 18.98
CA THR A 12 -5.90 0.84 19.80
C THR A 12 -5.58 2.28 19.41
N ASN A 13 -6.63 3.09 19.24
CA ASN A 13 -6.53 4.54 19.08
C ASN A 13 -7.45 5.24 20.09
N THR A 14 -7.18 6.48 20.47
CA THR A 14 -7.98 7.23 21.45
C THR A 14 -8.74 8.38 20.77
N THR A 15 -9.89 8.73 21.34
CA THR A 15 -10.71 9.86 20.89
C THR A 15 -11.28 10.62 22.06
N THR A 16 -11.33 11.94 21.97
CA THR A 16 -11.89 12.80 23.01
C THR A 16 -13.27 13.32 22.61
N ILE A 17 -14.24 13.01 23.44
CA ILE A 17 -15.64 13.46 23.38
C ILE A 17 -15.75 14.70 24.26
N ILE A 18 -16.23 15.81 23.71
CA ILE A 18 -16.47 17.07 24.45
C ILE A 18 -17.97 17.35 24.50
N VAL A 19 -18.53 17.44 25.69
CA VAL A 19 -19.92 17.83 25.93
C VAL A 19 -19.95 19.29 26.39
N THR A 20 -20.65 20.13 25.66
CA THR A 20 -20.75 21.58 25.92
C THR A 20 -22.13 21.94 26.47
N SER A 21 -22.18 22.77 27.50
CA SER A 21 -23.42 23.34 28.01
C SER A 21 -24.07 24.27 26.96
N ILE A 22 -25.39 24.14 26.78
CA ILE A 22 -26.20 25.01 25.92
C ILE A 22 -27.32 25.58 26.78
N ASN A 23 -27.63 26.87 26.62
CA ASN A 23 -28.70 27.58 27.34
C ASN A 23 -28.60 27.46 28.87
N GLY A 24 -27.38 27.47 29.41
CA GLY A 24 -27.14 27.39 30.86
C GLY A 24 -27.38 26.01 31.47
N TYR A 25 -27.39 24.95 30.66
CA TYR A 25 -27.51 23.58 31.17
C TYR A 25 -26.45 23.24 32.22
N THR A 26 -26.89 22.65 33.32
CA THR A 26 -26.06 22.08 34.39
C THR A 26 -26.54 20.69 34.74
N GLY A 27 -25.64 19.75 34.95
CA GLY A 27 -26.01 18.40 35.37
C GLY A 27 -25.02 17.34 34.92
N ASN A 28 -25.40 16.09 35.14
CA ASN A 28 -24.61 14.92 34.78
C ASN A 28 -25.10 14.35 33.46
N VAL A 29 -24.19 14.19 32.50
CA VAL A 29 -24.47 13.58 31.19
C VAL A 29 -23.76 12.23 31.12
N SER A 30 -24.53 11.16 31.04
CA SER A 30 -24.03 9.81 30.82
C SER A 30 -23.80 9.57 29.34
N LEU A 31 -22.62 9.07 28.98
CA LEU A 31 -22.25 8.68 27.63
C LEU A 31 -22.49 7.18 27.43
N THR A 32 -23.08 6.83 26.30
CA THR A 32 -23.17 5.46 25.79
C THR A 32 -22.64 5.40 24.37
N VAL A 33 -22.00 4.28 24.03
CA VAL A 33 -21.42 4.04 22.70
C VAL A 33 -22.11 2.85 22.07
N THR A 34 -22.57 3.02 20.84
CA THR A 34 -23.01 1.92 19.99
C THR A 34 -22.03 1.76 18.84
N ALA A 35 -21.46 0.58 18.70
CA ALA A 35 -20.57 0.19 17.63
C ALA A 35 -20.93 -1.22 17.18
N PRO A 36 -20.47 -1.68 16.01
CA PRO A 36 -20.54 -3.10 15.65
C PRO A 36 -19.58 -3.91 16.54
N PHE A 37 -20.03 -4.16 17.76
CA PHE A 37 -19.29 -4.86 18.81
C PHE A 37 -19.02 -6.31 18.42
N GLY A 38 -17.90 -6.84 18.89
CA GLY A 38 -17.39 -8.18 18.57
C GLY A 38 -15.97 -8.13 18.01
N PHE A 39 -15.70 -7.16 17.14
CA PHE A 39 -14.36 -6.89 16.60
C PHE A 39 -13.86 -5.47 16.90
N ILE A 40 -14.74 -4.56 17.34
CA ILE A 40 -14.38 -3.24 17.90
C ILE A 40 -14.80 -3.21 19.37
N THR A 41 -13.91 -2.75 20.24
CA THR A 41 -14.14 -2.53 21.66
C THR A 41 -13.90 -1.07 21.98
N VAL A 42 -14.81 -0.44 22.74
CA VAL A 42 -14.65 0.94 23.22
C VAL A 42 -14.61 0.92 24.75
N THR A 43 -13.54 1.42 25.35
CA THR A 43 -13.32 1.41 26.80
C THR A 43 -12.77 2.74 27.31
N GLY A 44 -12.73 2.89 28.63
CA GLY A 44 -12.23 4.09 29.29
C GLY A 44 -13.19 5.27 29.22
N GLY A 45 -12.67 6.44 29.57
CA GLY A 45 -13.41 7.70 29.64
C GLY A 45 -14.11 7.94 30.98
N GLU A 46 -14.16 9.21 31.38
CA GLU A 46 -15.01 9.66 32.47
C GLU A 46 -16.48 9.56 32.04
N ASN A 47 -17.29 8.92 32.87
CA ASN A 47 -18.72 8.72 32.65
C ASN A 47 -19.41 8.44 34.00
N PRO A 48 -20.40 9.25 34.42
CA PRO A 48 -20.98 10.41 33.73
C PRO A 48 -20.06 11.65 33.76
N LEU A 49 -20.25 12.55 32.80
CA LEU A 49 -19.59 13.86 32.76
C LEU A 49 -20.40 14.91 33.53
N THR A 50 -19.74 15.70 34.39
CA THR A 50 -20.39 16.80 35.10
C THR A 50 -20.26 18.11 34.31
N ILE A 51 -21.39 18.68 33.90
CA ILE A 51 -21.45 19.89 33.09
C ILE A 51 -21.85 21.09 33.96
N THR A 52 -21.05 22.15 33.91
CA THR A 52 -21.35 23.44 34.53
C THR A 52 -21.97 24.42 33.53
N SER A 53 -22.70 25.42 34.03
CA SER A 53 -23.42 26.38 33.18
C SER A 53 -22.42 27.15 32.32
N GLY A 54 -22.60 27.11 30.99
CA GLY A 54 -21.68 27.73 30.03
C GLY A 54 -20.31 27.02 29.92
N GLY A 55 -20.10 25.92 30.65
CA GLY A 55 -18.88 25.14 30.63
C GLY A 55 -18.91 23.98 29.64
N ALA A 56 -17.82 23.23 29.62
CA ALA A 56 -17.69 21.99 28.87
C ALA A 56 -16.93 20.94 29.70
N ALA A 57 -17.23 19.67 29.48
CA ALA A 57 -16.48 18.55 30.04
C ALA A 57 -16.09 17.58 28.92
N SER A 58 -15.04 16.79 29.15
CA SER A 58 -14.51 15.88 28.14
C SER A 58 -14.26 14.48 28.66
N SER A 59 -14.49 13.47 27.82
CA SER A 59 -14.20 12.07 28.09
C SER A 59 -13.31 11.49 26.98
N THR A 60 -12.18 10.88 27.34
CA THR A 60 -11.29 10.24 26.38
C THR A 60 -11.54 8.74 26.34
N LEU A 61 -12.02 8.25 25.20
CA LEU A 61 -12.36 6.86 24.93
C LEU A 61 -11.20 6.18 24.18
N ALA A 62 -10.90 4.94 24.55
CA ALA A 62 -10.01 4.06 23.80
C ALA A 62 -10.84 3.16 22.89
N ILE A 63 -10.51 3.13 21.60
CA ILE A 63 -11.13 2.31 20.57
C ILE A 63 -10.10 1.28 20.12
N THR A 64 -10.37 0.01 20.41
CA THR A 64 -9.51 -1.11 20.06
C THR A 64 -10.17 -1.95 18.99
N THR A 65 -9.42 -2.27 17.94
CA THR A 65 -9.84 -3.25 16.93
C THR A 65 -9.15 -4.58 17.19
N SER A 66 -9.84 -5.69 16.92
CA SER A 66 -9.22 -7.02 16.91
C SER A 66 -8.41 -7.25 15.64
N THR A 67 -7.51 -8.25 15.64
CA THR A 67 -6.77 -8.67 14.44
C THR A 67 -7.68 -9.25 13.34
N ASN A 68 -8.88 -9.71 13.70
CA ASN A 68 -9.89 -10.23 12.77
C ASN A 68 -10.87 -9.16 12.27
N THR A 69 -10.69 -7.90 12.67
CA THR A 69 -11.53 -6.80 12.20
C THR A 69 -11.31 -6.63 10.71
N ALA A 70 -12.38 -6.77 9.92
CA ALA A 70 -12.30 -6.56 8.48
C ALA A 70 -11.88 -5.11 8.19
N LYS A 71 -11.17 -4.93 7.08
CA LYS A 71 -10.80 -3.61 6.60
C LYS A 71 -12.06 -2.91 6.09
N GLY A 72 -12.20 -1.63 6.37
CA GLY A 72 -13.37 -0.87 5.94
C GLY A 72 -13.74 0.26 6.89
N ASN A 73 -14.93 0.81 6.64
CA ASN A 73 -15.47 1.91 7.43
C ASN A 73 -16.58 1.40 8.35
N TYR A 74 -16.50 1.80 9.62
CA TYR A 74 -17.48 1.49 10.65
C TYR A 74 -18.09 2.78 11.18
N SER A 75 -19.37 2.71 11.53
CA SER A 75 -20.10 3.81 12.16
C SER A 75 -20.22 3.54 13.65
N MET A 76 -19.73 4.46 14.47
CA MET A 76 -19.90 4.45 15.92
C MET A 76 -20.79 5.62 16.32
N ILE A 77 -21.81 5.36 17.12
CA ILE A 77 -22.74 6.39 17.60
C ILE A 77 -22.47 6.61 19.08
N ILE A 78 -22.14 7.85 19.44
CA ILE A 78 -21.99 8.30 20.82
C ILE A 78 -23.27 9.01 21.22
N THR A 79 -23.90 8.61 22.32
CA THR A 79 -25.13 9.22 22.83
C THR A 79 -24.88 9.73 24.24
N GLY A 80 -25.01 11.04 24.44
CA GLY A 80 -25.02 11.68 25.76
C GLY A 80 -26.46 11.89 26.22
N SER A 81 -26.77 11.47 27.45
CA SER A 81 -28.11 11.62 28.04
C SER A 81 -28.03 12.01 29.52
N ASP A 82 -28.95 12.90 29.94
CA ASP A 82 -29.16 13.24 31.34
C ASP A 82 -30.36 12.49 31.97
N GLY A 83 -30.92 11.52 31.23
CA GLY A 83 -32.14 10.78 31.58
C GLY A 83 -33.42 11.37 31.01
N SER A 84 -33.44 12.67 30.67
CA SER A 84 -34.61 13.37 30.11
C SER A 84 -34.39 13.86 28.67
N ARG A 85 -33.15 14.24 28.35
CA ARG A 85 -32.71 14.74 27.04
C ARG A 85 -31.56 13.88 26.56
N SER A 86 -31.49 13.72 25.24
CA SER A 86 -30.45 12.94 24.58
C SER A 86 -29.93 13.67 23.36
N HIS A 87 -28.62 13.62 23.15
CA HIS A 87 -27.96 14.06 21.92
C HIS A 87 -27.00 12.97 21.46
N SER A 88 -27.03 12.65 20.17
CA SER A 88 -26.10 11.70 19.57
C SER A 88 -25.18 12.35 18.55
N THR A 89 -23.97 11.81 18.39
CA THR A 89 -23.04 12.14 17.31
C THR A 89 -22.46 10.86 16.73
N THR A 90 -22.10 10.89 15.46
CA THR A 90 -21.50 9.75 14.77
C THR A 90 -20.00 9.98 14.57
N ILE A 91 -19.21 8.94 14.82
CA ILE A 91 -17.78 8.86 14.54
C ILE A 91 -17.57 7.79 13.47
N SER A 92 -16.92 8.15 12.36
CA SER A 92 -16.51 7.21 11.33
C SER A 92 -15.14 6.61 11.70
N LEU A 93 -15.08 5.31 11.93
CA LEU A 93 -13.84 4.57 12.15
C LEU A 93 -13.42 3.88 10.85
N GLN A 94 -12.26 4.25 10.31
CA GLN A 94 -11.63 3.56 9.19
C GLN A 94 -10.60 2.56 9.72
N VAL A 95 -10.80 1.28 9.41
CA VAL A 95 -9.86 0.20 9.73
C VAL A 95 -9.05 -0.14 8.48
N VAL A 96 -7.73 0.00 8.58
CA VAL A 96 -6.76 -0.28 7.51
C VAL A 96 -5.81 -1.41 7.91
N ASP A 97 -5.01 -1.89 6.97
CA ASP A 97 -3.95 -2.85 7.28
C ASP A 97 -2.85 -2.22 8.15
N PRO A 98 -2.21 -3.01 9.03
CA PRO A 98 -1.06 -2.56 9.81
C PRO A 98 0.17 -2.28 8.94
N ILE A 99 0.21 -2.83 7.73
CA ILE A 99 1.30 -2.65 6.76
C ILE A 99 0.71 -1.92 5.55
N PRO A 100 1.25 -0.76 5.15
CA PRO A 100 0.83 -0.12 3.90
C PRO A 100 1.13 -1.07 2.73
N ALA A 101 0.21 -1.14 1.76
CA ALA A 101 0.40 -1.98 0.58
C ALA A 101 1.71 -1.61 -0.12
N ILE A 102 2.53 -2.63 -0.45
CA ILE A 102 3.72 -2.42 -1.27
C ILE A 102 3.24 -2.22 -2.71
N ILE A 103 3.54 -1.05 -3.25
CA ILE A 103 3.31 -0.67 -4.64
C ILE A 103 4.65 -0.75 -5.33
N GLU A 104 4.75 -1.67 -6.30
CA GLU A 104 5.91 -1.75 -7.18
C GLU A 104 5.68 -0.85 -8.40
N SER A 105 6.65 -0.01 -8.72
CA SER A 105 6.61 0.87 -9.88
C SER A 105 8.03 1.04 -10.40
N LEU A 106 8.27 0.60 -11.63
CA LEU A 106 9.55 0.74 -12.31
C LEU A 106 9.40 1.63 -13.54
N VAL A 107 10.32 2.58 -13.65
CA VAL A 107 10.44 3.46 -14.81
C VAL A 107 11.80 3.23 -15.47
N LEU A 108 11.83 3.23 -16.79
CA LEU A 108 13.08 3.17 -17.55
C LEU A 108 13.70 4.57 -17.63
N ASN A 109 14.83 4.77 -16.96
CA ASN A 109 15.58 6.04 -17.02
C ASN A 109 16.54 6.08 -18.21
N GLY A 110 16.95 4.91 -18.70
CA GLY A 110 17.83 4.78 -19.86
C GLY A 110 18.23 3.33 -20.09
N TYR A 111 18.96 3.07 -21.15
CA TYR A 111 19.50 1.76 -21.48
C TYR A 111 20.79 1.88 -22.29
N HIS A 112 21.57 0.79 -22.34
CA HIS A 112 22.82 0.72 -23.09
C HIS A 112 23.07 -0.70 -23.60
N PHE A 113 23.27 -0.85 -24.91
CA PHE A 113 23.73 -2.10 -25.51
C PHE A 113 25.25 -2.19 -25.34
N ASN A 114 25.69 -3.04 -24.39
CA ASN A 114 27.11 -3.18 -24.04
C ASN A 114 27.91 -3.87 -25.14
N ASN A 115 27.27 -4.81 -25.84
CA ASN A 115 27.79 -5.57 -26.95
C ASN A 115 26.63 -6.26 -27.68
N SER A 116 26.95 -7.10 -28.67
CA SER A 116 25.97 -7.79 -29.50
C SER A 116 25.04 -8.76 -28.74
N THR A 117 25.28 -9.10 -27.48
CA THR A 117 24.47 -10.07 -26.71
C THR A 117 24.18 -9.64 -25.27
N SER A 118 24.51 -8.39 -24.91
CA SER A 118 24.27 -7.83 -23.57
C SER A 118 23.72 -6.41 -23.64
N LEU A 119 22.59 -6.20 -22.97
CA LEU A 119 21.89 -4.93 -22.80
C LEU A 119 21.78 -4.63 -21.30
N THR A 120 22.06 -3.40 -20.89
CA THR A 120 21.80 -2.91 -19.53
C THR A 120 20.63 -1.94 -19.55
N LEU A 121 19.62 -2.17 -18.70
CA LEU A 121 18.56 -1.22 -18.39
C LEU A 121 18.87 -0.47 -17.09
N TYR A 122 18.64 0.84 -17.07
CA TYR A 122 18.68 1.66 -15.86
C TYR A 122 17.25 1.90 -15.39
N LEU A 123 16.84 1.17 -14.36
CA LEU A 123 15.46 1.14 -13.88
C LEU A 123 15.34 1.89 -12.56
N GLN A 124 14.49 2.92 -12.52
CA GLN A 124 14.18 3.65 -11.30
C GLN A 124 12.97 3.02 -10.59
N ASN A 125 13.12 2.74 -9.30
CA ASN A 125 12.00 2.33 -8.46
C ASN A 125 11.26 3.57 -7.93
N THR A 126 10.09 3.85 -8.50
CA THR A 126 9.18 4.93 -8.08
C THR A 126 8.06 4.42 -7.16
N GLY A 127 8.15 3.16 -6.72
CA GLY A 127 7.25 2.54 -5.77
C GLY A 127 7.56 2.90 -4.31
N ASN A 128 6.90 2.23 -3.36
CA ASN A 128 7.08 2.47 -1.92
C ASN A 128 7.74 1.29 -1.18
N GLY A 129 8.20 0.27 -1.91
CA GLY A 129 8.96 -0.84 -1.36
C GLY A 129 10.10 -1.26 -2.30
N THR A 130 11.11 -1.92 -1.75
CA THR A 130 12.23 -2.47 -2.52
C THR A 130 11.73 -3.50 -3.52
N ILE A 131 12.22 -3.41 -4.76
CA ILE A 131 11.89 -4.31 -5.86
C ILE A 131 13.09 -5.19 -6.15
N THR A 132 12.91 -6.51 -6.18
CA THR A 132 13.94 -7.46 -6.62
C THR A 132 13.48 -8.11 -7.92
N LEU A 133 14.32 -8.10 -8.94
CA LEU A 133 14.02 -8.74 -10.23
C LEU A 133 14.49 -10.19 -10.23
N GLN A 134 13.66 -11.11 -10.71
CA GLN A 134 13.91 -12.56 -10.67
C GLN A 134 13.87 -13.27 -12.03
N SER A 135 13.28 -12.62 -13.04
CA SER A 135 13.30 -13.14 -14.41
C SER A 135 13.17 -12.03 -15.42
N TYR A 136 13.56 -12.34 -16.65
CA TYR A 136 13.24 -11.50 -17.80
C TYR A 136 12.85 -12.33 -19.01
N VAL A 137 12.12 -11.68 -19.91
CA VAL A 137 11.88 -12.11 -21.28
C VAL A 137 12.20 -10.91 -22.17
N ILE A 138 13.00 -11.14 -23.21
CA ILE A 138 13.24 -10.13 -24.25
C ILE A 138 12.74 -10.68 -25.58
N ARG A 139 11.98 -9.87 -26.32
CA ARG A 139 11.36 -10.22 -27.59
C ARG A 139 11.78 -9.24 -28.69
N ASP A 140 12.08 -9.75 -29.88
CA ASP A 140 12.24 -8.93 -31.08
C ASP A 140 10.88 -8.57 -31.71
N SER A 141 10.89 -7.72 -32.73
CA SER A 141 9.69 -7.31 -33.47
C SER A 141 8.99 -8.44 -34.22
N SER A 142 9.70 -9.54 -34.48
CA SER A 142 9.20 -10.72 -35.18
C SER A 142 8.60 -11.77 -34.22
N GLY A 143 8.65 -11.51 -32.90
CA GLY A 143 8.12 -12.37 -31.85
C GLY A 143 9.09 -13.42 -31.31
N ASN A 144 10.34 -13.48 -31.82
CA ASN A 144 11.36 -14.37 -31.28
C ASN A 144 11.77 -13.87 -29.89
N ALA A 145 11.99 -14.79 -28.96
CA ALA A 145 12.17 -14.46 -27.56
C ALA A 145 13.30 -15.25 -26.91
N TRP A 146 14.02 -14.58 -26.01
CA TRP A 146 14.86 -15.21 -25.00
C TRP A 146 14.25 -14.99 -23.63
N SER A 147 14.29 -16.01 -22.77
CA SER A 147 13.83 -15.90 -21.39
C SER A 147 14.83 -16.52 -20.41
N LEU A 148 14.97 -15.90 -19.25
CA LEU A 148 15.72 -16.46 -18.12
C LEU A 148 14.84 -16.40 -16.87
N SER A 149 14.33 -17.55 -16.43
CA SER A 149 13.41 -17.66 -15.29
C SER A 149 14.11 -17.70 -13.92
N SER A 150 15.37 -18.11 -13.87
CA SER A 150 16.21 -18.20 -12.66
C SER A 150 17.23 -17.06 -12.58
N TRP A 151 16.86 -15.88 -13.07
CA TRP A 151 17.75 -14.73 -13.10
C TRP A 151 17.94 -14.13 -11.71
N ILE A 152 19.19 -13.91 -11.30
CA ILE A 152 19.50 -13.15 -10.08
C ILE A 152 19.65 -11.68 -10.49
N GLY A 153 18.51 -10.99 -10.62
CA GLY A 153 18.47 -9.57 -10.97
C GLY A 153 18.78 -8.64 -9.78
N PRO A 154 18.88 -7.32 -10.02
CA PRO A 154 19.15 -6.36 -8.96
C PRO A 154 17.98 -6.23 -7.97
N SER A 155 18.33 -5.88 -6.73
CA SER A 155 17.41 -5.31 -5.75
C SER A 155 17.53 -3.79 -5.80
N ILE A 156 16.41 -3.10 -6.04
CA ILE A 156 16.35 -1.66 -6.26
C ILE A 156 15.56 -1.04 -5.11
N GLU A 157 16.25 -0.31 -4.25
CA GLU A 157 15.64 0.42 -3.13
C GLU A 157 14.68 1.51 -3.64
N VAL A 158 13.79 1.96 -2.77
CA VAL A 158 12.83 3.02 -3.07
C VAL A 158 13.56 4.29 -3.52
N ASN A 159 13.11 4.89 -4.63
CA ASN A 159 13.70 6.04 -5.31
C ASN A 159 15.12 5.83 -5.89
N ALA A 160 15.71 4.63 -5.76
CA ALA A 160 17.00 4.32 -6.34
C ALA A 160 16.87 3.91 -7.81
N VAL A 161 18.01 3.97 -8.52
CA VAL A 161 18.16 3.45 -9.89
C VAL A 161 19.04 2.20 -9.84
N GLY A 162 18.52 1.08 -10.32
CA GLY A 162 19.25 -0.18 -10.45
C GLY A 162 19.64 -0.49 -11.89
N SER A 163 20.72 -1.24 -12.07
CA SER A 163 21.18 -1.72 -13.37
C SER A 163 20.77 -3.18 -13.59
N ALA A 164 19.91 -3.42 -14.58
CA ALA A 164 19.42 -4.73 -14.95
C ALA A 164 20.09 -5.21 -16.24
N ASN A 165 20.93 -6.24 -16.15
CA ASN A 165 21.62 -6.82 -17.30
C ASN A 165 20.79 -7.93 -17.95
N ILE A 166 20.43 -7.71 -19.21
CA ILE A 166 19.67 -8.60 -20.07
C ILE A 166 20.66 -9.22 -21.06
N MET A 167 20.81 -10.54 -20.99
CA MET A 167 21.75 -11.29 -21.84
C MET A 167 20.98 -12.22 -22.76
N ILE A 168 21.51 -12.50 -23.95
CA ILE A 168 20.92 -13.46 -24.89
C ILE A 168 22.00 -14.38 -25.46
N GLY A 169 21.55 -15.44 -26.14
CA GLY A 169 22.44 -16.33 -26.89
C GLY A 169 23.54 -16.93 -26.03
N SER A 170 24.77 -16.94 -26.57
CA SER A 170 25.94 -17.52 -25.88
C SER A 170 26.32 -16.80 -24.58
N SER A 171 25.91 -15.55 -24.39
CA SER A 171 26.14 -14.82 -23.14
C SER A 171 25.15 -15.20 -22.04
N CYS A 172 24.11 -15.99 -22.34
CA CYS A 172 23.15 -16.46 -21.36
C CYS A 172 22.97 -17.99 -21.43
N PRO A 173 23.86 -18.77 -20.80
CA PRO A 173 23.79 -20.24 -20.83
C PRO A 173 22.48 -20.82 -20.25
N GLY A 174 21.85 -20.11 -19.31
CA GLY A 174 20.58 -20.52 -18.70
C GLY A 174 19.33 -20.04 -19.46
N CYS A 175 19.50 -19.26 -20.53
CA CYS A 175 18.34 -18.73 -21.25
C CYS A 175 17.70 -19.79 -22.14
N ILE A 176 16.37 -19.72 -22.25
CA ILE A 176 15.57 -20.51 -23.16
C ILE A 176 15.20 -19.65 -24.36
N TYR A 177 15.49 -20.14 -25.57
CA TYR A 177 15.06 -19.51 -26.80
C TYR A 177 13.70 -20.05 -27.25
N ASN A 178 12.80 -19.16 -27.63
CA ASN A 178 11.52 -19.47 -28.25
C ASN A 178 11.35 -18.61 -29.51
N GLY A 179 11.57 -19.20 -30.67
CA GLY A 179 11.52 -18.49 -31.95
C GLY A 179 11.99 -19.37 -33.09
N ILE A 180 12.18 -18.75 -34.26
CA ILE A 180 12.70 -19.43 -35.44
C ILE A 180 14.20 -19.66 -35.25
N ALA A 181 14.66 -20.89 -35.46
CA ALA A 181 16.06 -21.26 -35.30
C ALA A 181 16.98 -20.41 -36.20
N GLY A 182 18.08 -19.92 -35.61
CA GLY A 182 19.05 -19.07 -36.31
C GLY A 182 18.73 -17.58 -36.32
N LEU A 183 17.55 -17.17 -35.85
CA LEU A 183 17.20 -15.75 -35.68
C LEU A 183 17.48 -15.26 -34.26
N PHE A 184 17.55 -13.93 -34.11
CA PHE A 184 17.70 -13.22 -32.84
C PHE A 184 18.81 -13.77 -31.92
N LEU A 185 19.96 -14.10 -32.50
CA LEU A 185 21.12 -14.57 -31.75
C LEU A 185 21.98 -13.43 -31.18
N GLN A 186 21.75 -12.21 -31.65
CA GLN A 186 22.44 -10.98 -31.31
C GLN A 186 21.46 -9.81 -31.30
N TYR A 187 21.92 -8.62 -30.89
CA TYR A 187 21.25 -7.34 -31.05
C TYR A 187 21.75 -6.63 -32.33
N PRO A 188 21.06 -6.76 -33.48
CA PRO A 188 21.35 -5.91 -34.63
C PRO A 188 20.98 -4.45 -34.41
N GLN A 189 21.82 -3.55 -34.92
CA GLN A 189 21.54 -2.12 -34.92
C GLN A 189 20.23 -1.77 -35.65
N GLY A 190 19.52 -0.79 -35.11
CA GLY A 190 18.24 -0.29 -35.62
C GLY A 190 17.03 -1.16 -35.27
N GLN A 191 17.23 -2.28 -34.56
CA GLN A 191 16.14 -3.15 -34.15
C GLN A 191 15.56 -2.73 -32.81
N THR A 192 14.26 -2.95 -32.68
CA THR A 192 13.50 -2.65 -31.46
C THR A 192 13.14 -3.93 -30.73
N TYR A 193 13.31 -3.91 -29.41
CA TYR A 193 13.06 -5.02 -28.52
C TYR A 193 12.09 -4.65 -27.42
N THR A 194 11.26 -5.61 -27.03
CA THR A 194 10.41 -5.51 -25.84
C THR A 194 11.01 -6.35 -24.72
N VAL A 195 11.38 -5.72 -23.62
CA VAL A 195 11.92 -6.37 -22.43
C VAL A 195 10.85 -6.38 -21.34
N THR A 196 10.45 -7.55 -20.90
CA THR A 196 9.60 -7.75 -19.73
C THR A 196 10.45 -8.30 -18.60
N VAL A 197 10.50 -7.61 -17.46
CA VAL A 197 11.11 -8.10 -16.22
C VAL A 197 10.02 -8.48 -15.23
N THR A 198 10.24 -9.56 -14.47
CA THR A 198 9.32 -10.00 -13.41
C THR A 198 10.00 -9.83 -12.06
N THR A 199 9.27 -9.27 -11.09
CA THR A 199 9.73 -9.08 -9.72
C THR A 199 9.57 -10.33 -8.87
N SER A 200 10.17 -10.37 -7.69
CA SER A 200 9.97 -11.42 -6.68
C SER A 200 8.54 -11.50 -6.12
N ARG A 201 7.68 -10.52 -6.45
CA ARG A 201 6.25 -10.50 -6.12
C ARG A 201 5.38 -10.82 -7.34
N ASP A 202 5.98 -11.39 -8.39
CA ASP A 202 5.34 -11.80 -9.65
C ASP A 202 4.68 -10.66 -10.46
N ASN A 203 5.01 -9.39 -10.16
CA ASN A 203 4.60 -8.27 -11.01
C ASN A 203 5.52 -8.17 -12.23
N GLN A 204 4.93 -7.79 -13.37
CA GLN A 204 5.66 -7.65 -14.63
C GLN A 204 5.73 -6.19 -15.06
N PHE A 205 6.91 -5.76 -15.48
CA PHE A 205 7.16 -4.44 -16.05
C PHE A 205 7.76 -4.61 -17.45
N THR A 206 7.18 -3.91 -18.42
CA THR A 206 7.59 -4.03 -19.83
C THR A 206 8.11 -2.71 -20.36
N PHE A 207 9.24 -2.79 -21.06
CA PHE A 207 9.96 -1.65 -21.62
C PHE A 207 10.31 -1.91 -23.08
N THR A 208 10.40 -0.83 -23.86
CA THR A 208 10.83 -0.90 -25.26
C THR A 208 12.18 -0.22 -25.39
N VAL A 209 13.12 -0.86 -26.10
CA VAL A 209 14.47 -0.35 -26.35
C VAL A 209 14.83 -0.54 -27.82
N THR A 210 15.69 0.32 -28.35
CA THR A 210 16.19 0.26 -29.74
C THR A 210 17.70 0.39 -29.74
N ASP A 211 18.40 -0.54 -30.39
CA ASP A 211 19.86 -0.54 -30.59
C ASP A 211 20.30 0.44 -31.68
#